data_AF-A0A7C5JUH5-F1
#
_entry.id   AF-A0A7C5JUH5-F1
#
_cell.length_a   1.000
_cell.length_b   1.000
_cell.length_c   1.000
_cell.angle_alpha   90.00
_cell.angle_beta   90.00
_cell.angle_gamma   90.00
#
_symmetry.space_group_name_H-M   'P 1'
#
loop_
_entity.id
_entity.type
_entity.pdbx_description
1 polymer ?
#
loop_
_entity_poly.entity_id
_entity_poly.type
_entity_poly.pdbx_seq_one_letter_code
_entity_poly.pdbx_strand_id
1 'polypeptide(L)'
;MKETSGRISGFWIVLLVVAGILVLGDLNSRMAQARRLEREAEMVGTEVAAMATERVRLMTQVAEATSEAHVAEWAHRDAKLVREGETLVIPLPPPGATPLPTPAPAVRLAEPSPWQVWWALLFGK
;
A
#
# COMPACT_ATOMS: atom_id res chain seq x y z
N MET A 1 -0.76 53.11 -61.75
CA MET A 1 -2.02 52.67 -61.11
C MET A 1 -2.35 51.25 -61.56
N LYS A 2 -2.19 50.26 -60.67
CA LYS A 2 -3.17 49.18 -60.47
C LYS A 2 -2.77 48.40 -59.21
N GLU A 3 -3.18 48.94 -58.08
CA GLU A 3 -3.51 48.08 -56.95
C GLU A 3 -4.67 47.19 -57.36
N THR A 4 -4.59 45.89 -57.11
CA THR A 4 -5.71 45.11 -56.55
C THR A 4 -5.18 43.83 -55.94
N SER A 5 -4.90 43.94 -54.64
CA SER A 5 -5.29 43.01 -53.57
C SER A 5 -4.83 41.55 -53.67
N GLY A 6 -3.89 41.22 -52.78
CA GLY A 6 -3.56 39.86 -52.37
C GLY A 6 -4.77 39.14 -51.78
N ARG A 7 -5.62 38.61 -52.67
CA ARG A 7 -6.50 37.51 -52.33
C ARG A 7 -5.61 36.29 -52.21
N ILE A 8 -5.16 36.00 -50.99
CA ILE A 8 -4.65 34.66 -50.67
C ILE A 8 -5.69 33.69 -51.23
N SER A 9 -5.33 32.96 -52.29
CA SER A 9 -6.23 32.02 -52.92
C SER A 9 -6.77 31.10 -51.82
N GLY A 10 -8.09 30.91 -51.75
CA GLY A 10 -8.70 30.10 -50.69
C GLY A 10 -8.06 28.72 -50.55
N PHE A 11 -7.44 28.22 -51.61
CA PHE A 11 -6.57 27.04 -51.60
C PHE A 11 -5.43 27.10 -50.57
N TRP A 12 -4.70 28.21 -50.47
CA TRP A 12 -3.60 28.37 -49.50
C TRP A 12 -4.11 28.43 -48.06
N ILE A 13 -5.28 29.04 -47.84
CA ILE A 13 -5.94 29.05 -46.52
C ILE A 13 -6.32 27.62 -46.14
N VAL A 14 -6.93 26.86 -47.06
CA VAL A 14 -7.28 25.45 -46.82
C VAL A 14 -6.04 24.60 -46.56
N LEU A 15 -4.97 24.78 -47.33
CA LEU A 15 -3.70 24.07 -47.13
C LEU A 15 -3.12 24.34 -45.74
N LEU A 16 -3.12 25.60 -45.30
CA LEU A 16 -2.60 26.01 -44.00
C LEU A 16 -3.47 25.44 -42.86
N VAL A 17 -4.79 25.44 -43.02
CA VAL A 17 -5.72 24.82 -42.06
C VAL A 17 -5.46 23.31 -41.94
N VAL A 18 -5.32 22.59 -43.06
CA VAL A 18 -5.03 21.16 -43.05
C VAL A 18 -3.69 20.88 -42.39
N ALA A 19 -2.64 21.64 -42.73
CA ALA A 19 -1.33 21.50 -42.11
C ALA A 19 -1.38 21.78 -40.60
N GLY A 20 -2.14 22.81 -40.18
CA GLY A 20 -2.38 23.13 -38.78
C GLY A 20 -3.04 21.97 -38.03
N ILE A 21 -4.10 21.38 -38.59
CA ILE A 21 -4.79 20.24 -37.98
C ILE A 21 -3.85 19.04 -37.82
N LEU A 22 -3.01 18.75 -38.81
CA LEU A 22 -2.04 17.65 -38.74
C LEU A 22 -1.00 17.88 -37.63
N VAL A 23 -0.45 19.08 -37.53
CA VAL A 23 0.54 19.43 -36.49
C VAL A 23 -0.09 19.40 -35.10
N LEU A 24 -1.29 19.96 -34.93
CA LEU A 24 -2.01 19.92 -33.66
C LEU A 24 -2.36 18.48 -33.27
N GLY A 25 -2.72 17.63 -34.24
CA GLY A 25 -2.99 16.21 -34.02
C GLY A 25 -1.76 15.43 -33.54
N ASP A 26 -0.61 15.63 -34.18
CA ASP A 26 0.66 15.01 -33.79
C ASP A 26 1.10 15.49 -32.41
N LEU A 27 1.06 16.80 -32.16
CA LEU A 27 1.40 17.38 -30.86
C LEU A 27 0.48 16.86 -29.75
N ASN A 28 -0.82 16.79 -30.00
CA ASN A 28 -1.79 16.25 -29.04
C ASN A 28 -1.51 14.77 -28.75
N SER A 29 -1.18 13.99 -29.77
CA SER A 29 -0.84 12.56 -29.64
C SER A 29 0.43 12.37 -28.81
N ARG A 30 1.48 13.17 -29.08
CA ARG A 30 2.73 13.14 -28.30
C ARG A 30 2.53 13.56 -26.86
N MET A 31 1.76 14.63 -26.60
CA MET A 31 1.42 15.06 -25.24
C MET A 31 0.63 13.98 -24.49
N ALA A 32 -0.31 13.32 -25.16
CA ALA A 32 -1.09 12.24 -24.56
C ALA A 32 -0.20 11.04 -24.19
N GLN A 33 0.73 10.66 -25.07
CA GLN A 33 1.70 9.60 -24.82
C GLN A 33 2.66 9.97 -23.67
N ALA A 34 3.21 11.18 -23.66
CA ALA A 34 4.08 11.66 -22.59
C ALA A 34 3.37 11.61 -21.23
N ARG A 35 2.14 12.14 -21.15
CA ARG A 35 1.33 12.08 -19.92
C ARG A 35 0.99 10.65 -19.49
N ARG A 36 0.81 9.72 -20.43
CA ARG A 36 0.58 8.31 -20.11
C ARG A 36 1.83 7.70 -19.50
N LEU A 37 3.00 7.95 -20.10
CA LEU A 37 4.28 7.44 -19.62
C LEU A 37 4.64 8.01 -18.23
N GLU A 38 4.37 9.29 -18.00
CA GLU A 38 4.54 9.95 -16.70
C GLU A 38 3.71 9.25 -15.61
N ARG A 39 2.42 8.99 -15.88
CA ARG A 39 1.54 8.29 -14.94
C ARG A 39 2.00 6.85 -14.69
N GLU A 40 2.45 6.14 -15.71
CA GLU A 40 2.99 4.79 -15.55
C GLU A 40 4.26 4.80 -14.68
N ALA A 41 5.16 5.76 -14.90
CA ALA A 41 6.36 5.94 -14.08
C ALA A 41 6.02 6.30 -12.63
N GLU A 42 5.03 7.17 -12.41
CA GLU A 42 4.56 7.53 -11.07
C GLU A 42 3.97 6.34 -10.32
N MET A 43 3.11 5.54 -10.97
CA MET A 43 2.57 4.32 -10.36
C MET A 43 3.66 3.33 -9.99
N VAL A 44 4.58 3.02 -10.90
CA VAL A 44 5.71 2.12 -10.60
C VAL A 44 6.60 2.70 -9.50
N GLY A 45 6.85 4.02 -9.51
CA GLY A 45 7.64 4.69 -8.48
C GLY A 45 7.01 4.57 -7.09
N THR A 46 5.69 4.75 -6.98
CA THR A 46 4.96 4.59 -5.71
C THR A 46 4.98 3.15 -5.20
N GLU A 47 4.81 2.16 -6.08
CA GLU A 47 4.91 0.73 -5.72
C GLU A 47 6.30 0.37 -5.20
N VAL A 48 7.35 0.82 -5.89
CA VAL A 48 8.74 0.59 -5.47
C VAL A 48 9.05 1.25 -4.14
N ALA A 49 8.58 2.48 -3.91
CA ALA A 49 8.75 3.17 -2.63
C ALA A 49 8.05 2.44 -1.47
N ALA A 50 6.84 1.93 -1.70
CA ALA A 50 6.11 1.13 -0.73
C ALA A 50 6.86 -0.17 -0.40
N MET A 51 7.34 -0.90 -1.42
CA MET A 51 8.13 -2.12 -1.23
C MET A 51 9.45 -1.87 -0.51
N ALA A 52 10.15 -0.77 -0.82
CA ALA A 52 11.38 -0.40 -0.15
C ALA A 52 11.16 -0.12 1.35
N THR A 53 10.08 0.58 1.68
CA THR A 53 9.69 0.87 3.07
C THR A 53 9.38 -0.43 3.82
N GLU A 54 8.59 -1.31 3.20
CA GLU A 54 8.24 -2.60 3.81
C GLU A 54 9.48 -3.49 3.99
N ARG A 55 10.40 -3.49 3.03
CA ARG A 55 11.68 -4.20 3.16
C ARG A 55 12.47 -3.74 4.36
N VAL A 56 12.59 -2.42 4.60
CA VAL A 56 13.28 -1.89 5.78
C VAL A 56 12.58 -2.33 7.07
N ARG A 57 11.24 -2.26 7.13
CA ARG A 57 10.44 -2.72 8.27
C ARG A 57 10.68 -4.21 8.56
N LEU A 58 10.68 -5.05 7.53
CA LEU A 58 10.91 -6.49 7.65
C LEU A 58 12.35 -6.80 8.07
N MET A 59 13.35 -6.14 7.48
CA MET A 59 14.75 -6.31 7.87
C MET A 59 14.98 -5.92 9.33
N THR A 60 14.32 -4.87 9.80
CA THR A 60 14.39 -4.45 11.22
C THR A 60 13.80 -5.54 12.13
N GLN A 61 12.63 -6.09 11.80
CA GLN A 61 12.04 -7.20 12.57
C GLN A 61 12.92 -8.43 12.59
N VAL A 62 13.55 -8.78 11.46
CA VAL A 62 14.49 -9.91 11.39
C VAL A 62 15.72 -9.64 12.25
N ALA A 63 16.28 -8.43 12.22
CA ALA A 63 17.43 -8.07 13.03
C ALA A 63 17.10 -8.12 14.54
N GLU A 64 15.93 -7.62 14.94
CA GLU A 64 15.44 -7.72 16.33
C GLU A 64 15.24 -9.18 16.74
N ALA A 65 14.55 -9.98 15.92
CA ALA A 65 14.27 -11.38 16.21
C ALA A 65 15.53 -12.26 16.28
N THR A 66 16.57 -11.91 15.52
CA THR A 66 17.87 -12.62 15.53
C THR A 66 18.88 -12.01 16.50
N SER A 67 18.53 -10.92 17.20
CA SER A 67 19.41 -10.29 18.18
C SER A 67 19.67 -11.21 19.37
N GLU A 68 20.88 -11.17 19.91
CA GLU A 68 21.24 -11.97 21.09
C GLU A 68 20.34 -11.69 22.29
N ALA A 69 19.89 -10.44 22.44
CA ALA A 69 18.97 -10.03 23.50
C ALA A 69 17.60 -10.72 23.35
N HIS A 70 17.05 -10.75 22.14
CA HIS A 70 15.77 -11.42 21.88
C HIS A 70 15.88 -12.94 22.01
N VAL A 71 16.98 -13.53 21.51
CA VAL A 71 17.26 -14.96 21.69
C VAL A 71 17.40 -15.30 23.17
N ALA A 72 18.08 -14.47 23.95
CA ALA A 72 18.17 -14.64 25.40
C ALA A 72 16.79 -14.51 26.06
N GLU A 73 15.99 -13.50 25.73
CA GLU A 73 14.64 -13.34 26.28
C GLU A 73 13.78 -14.58 26.01
N TRP A 74 13.75 -15.05 24.77
CA TRP A 74 13.04 -16.28 24.40
C TRP A 74 13.56 -17.50 25.17
N ALA A 75 14.89 -17.64 25.29
CA ALA A 75 15.51 -18.75 26.01
C ALA A 75 15.05 -18.80 27.47
N HIS A 76 14.98 -17.66 28.17
CA HIS A 76 14.51 -17.60 29.56
C HIS A 76 12.99 -17.75 29.66
N ARG A 77 12.24 -17.04 28.81
CA ARG A 77 10.78 -16.93 28.94
C ARG A 77 10.07 -18.19 28.48
N ASP A 78 10.41 -18.69 27.30
CA ASP A 78 9.66 -19.74 26.61
C ASP A 78 10.38 -21.10 26.75
N ALA A 79 11.70 -21.14 26.57
CA ALA A 79 12.47 -22.38 26.70
C ALA A 79 12.88 -22.73 28.15
N LYS A 80 12.68 -21.81 29.11
CA LYS A 80 13.05 -21.96 30.53
C LYS A 80 14.53 -22.32 30.75
N LEU A 81 15.38 -21.89 29.82
CA LEU A 81 16.83 -22.01 29.92
C LEU A 81 17.36 -20.92 30.85
N VAL A 82 18.47 -21.22 31.51
CA VAL A 82 19.15 -20.32 32.45
C VAL A 82 20.65 -20.35 32.19
N ARG A 83 21.34 -19.23 32.42
CA ARG A 83 22.79 -19.14 32.34
C ARG A 83 23.46 -19.72 33.59
N GLU A 84 24.76 -19.93 33.52
CA GLU A 84 25.53 -20.37 34.69
C GLU A 84 25.39 -19.35 35.83
N GLY A 85 24.96 -19.83 37.00
CA GLY A 85 24.73 -19.00 38.20
C GLY A 85 23.30 -18.46 38.35
N GLU A 86 22.41 -18.67 37.37
CA GLU A 86 21.00 -18.28 37.47
C GLU A 86 20.13 -19.41 38.06
N THR A 87 19.08 -19.06 38.79
CA THR A 87 18.13 -20.02 39.37
C THR A 87 16.74 -19.81 38.76
N LEU A 88 16.22 -20.84 38.08
CA LEU A 88 14.86 -20.83 37.57
C LEU A 88 13.85 -20.99 38.72
N VAL A 89 13.06 -19.94 38.98
CA VAL A 89 11.96 -19.99 39.96
C VAL A 89 10.65 -20.22 39.22
N ILE A 90 10.00 -21.34 39.51
CA ILE A 90 8.64 -21.64 39.02
C ILE A 90 7.68 -21.40 40.19
N PRO A 91 6.83 -20.37 40.15
CA PRO A 91 5.83 -20.14 41.19
C PRO A 91 4.85 -21.30 41.22
N LEU A 92 4.78 -21.99 42.35
CA LEU A 92 3.73 -22.97 42.61
C LEU A 92 2.56 -22.26 43.30
N PRO A 93 1.31 -22.52 42.90
CA PRO A 93 0.18 -22.01 43.64
C PRO A 93 0.16 -22.62 45.07
N PRO A 94 -0.30 -21.87 46.08
CA PRO A 94 -0.39 -22.38 47.45
C PRO A 94 -1.34 -23.59 47.52
N PRO A 95 -1.08 -24.56 48.41
CA PRO A 95 -1.95 -25.72 48.59
C PRO A 95 -3.37 -25.28 48.94
N GLY A 96 -4.36 -25.72 48.16
CA GLY A 96 -5.77 -25.29 48.29
C GLY A 96 -6.20 -24.18 47.33
N ALA A 97 -5.31 -23.69 46.46
CA ALA A 97 -5.70 -22.79 45.38
C ALA A 97 -6.74 -23.46 44.47
N THR A 98 -7.97 -22.94 44.51
CA THR A 98 -9.01 -23.34 43.56
C THR A 98 -8.56 -22.88 42.17
N PRO A 99 -8.50 -23.77 41.16
CA PRO A 99 -8.18 -23.33 39.81
C PRO A 99 -9.19 -22.25 39.40
N LEU A 100 -8.69 -21.10 38.95
CA LEU A 100 -9.55 -20.06 38.41
C LEU A 100 -10.34 -20.68 37.25
N PRO A 101 -11.67 -20.48 37.17
CA PRO A 101 -12.43 -20.95 36.03
C PRO A 101 -11.82 -20.34 34.77
N THR A 102 -11.43 -21.20 33.82
CA THR A 102 -11.01 -20.77 32.49
C THR A 102 -12.12 -19.86 31.93
N PRO A 103 -11.81 -18.63 31.52
CA PRO A 103 -12.81 -17.74 30.94
C PRO A 103 -13.50 -18.46 29.79
N ALA A 104 -14.83 -18.54 29.83
CA ALA A 104 -15.58 -19.04 28.68
C ALA A 104 -15.20 -18.17 27.47
N PRO A 105 -14.97 -18.77 26.28
CA PRO A 105 -14.67 -18.00 25.10
C PRO A 105 -15.77 -16.96 24.89
N ALA A 106 -15.37 -15.70 24.72
CA ALA A 106 -16.32 -14.63 24.43
C ALA A 106 -17.17 -15.05 23.23
N VAL A 107 -18.48 -14.99 23.38
CA VAL A 107 -19.42 -15.22 22.27
C VAL A 107 -19.10 -14.18 21.21
N ARG A 108 -18.43 -14.59 20.13
CA ARG A 108 -18.24 -13.75 18.96
C ARG A 108 -19.61 -13.56 18.34
N LEU A 109 -20.08 -12.31 18.29
CA LEU A 109 -21.23 -11.96 17.46
C LEU A 109 -20.91 -12.44 16.04
N ALA A 110 -21.85 -13.14 15.41
CA ALA A 110 -21.70 -13.56 14.03
C ALA A 110 -21.47 -12.31 13.17
N GLU A 111 -20.40 -12.32 12.38
CA GLU A 111 -20.12 -11.23 11.45
C GLU A 111 -21.27 -11.11 10.46
N PRO A 112 -21.78 -9.89 10.18
CA PRO A 112 -22.87 -9.72 9.23
C PRO A 112 -22.45 -10.25 7.87
N SER A 113 -23.37 -10.90 7.17
CA SER A 113 -23.08 -11.38 5.82
C SER A 113 -22.80 -10.19 4.88
N PRO A 114 -22.01 -10.37 3.81
CA PRO A 114 -21.72 -9.29 2.87
C PRO A 114 -22.97 -8.57 2.34
N TRP A 115 -24.08 -9.30 2.17
CA TRP A 115 -25.36 -8.72 1.76
C TRP A 115 -25.99 -7.81 2.82
N GLN A 116 -25.90 -8.17 4.11
CA GLN A 116 -26.40 -7.32 5.20
C GLN A 116 -25.62 -6.01 5.29
N VAL A 117 -24.31 -6.05 5.03
CA VAL A 117 -23.47 -4.85 4.96
C VAL A 117 -23.93 -3.94 3.81
N TRP A 118 -24.12 -4.49 2.62
CA TRP A 118 -24.61 -3.71 1.47
C TRP A 118 -26.00 -3.10 1.71
N TRP A 119 -26.90 -3.86 2.33
CA TRP A 119 -28.24 -3.37 2.66
C TRP A 119 -28.21 -2.19 3.64
N ALA A 120 -27.38 -2.29 4.70
CA ALA A 120 -27.20 -1.22 5.69
C ALA A 120 -26.61 0.05 5.05
N LEU A 121 -25.64 -0.09 4.14
CA LEU A 121 -25.04 1.05 3.42
C LEU A 121 -26.03 1.77 2.50
N LEU A 122 -26.98 1.04 1.90
CA LEU A 122 -27.95 1.62 0.98
C LEU A 122 -29.19 2.21 1.69
N PHE A 123 -29.58 1.67 2.84
CA PHE A 123 -30.88 1.99 3.46
C PHE A 123 -30.81 2.43 4.94
N GLY A 124 -29.62 2.48 5.55
CA GLY A 124 -29.38 3.21 6.81
C GLY A 124 -30.14 2.74 8.05
N LYS A 125 -30.60 1.48 8.10
CA LYS A 125 -31.07 0.85 9.33
C LYS A 125 -30.10 -0.25 9.75
#